data_AF-A0A091N5P7-F1
#
_entry.id   AF-A0A091N5P7-F1
#
_cell.length_a   1.000
_cell.length_b   1.000
_cell.length_c   1.000
_cell.angle_alpha   90.00
_cell.angle_beta   90.00
_cell.angle_gamma   90.00
#
_symmetry.space_group_name_H-M   'P 1'
#
loop_
_entity.id
_entity.type
_entity.pdbx_description
1 polymer ?
#
loop_
_entity_poly.entity_id
_entity_poly.type
_entity_poly.pdbx_seq_one_letter_code
_entity_poly.pdbx_strand_id
1 'polypeptide(L)'
;ALTSPPYAPTQHLEREQALAKQFAEILHFTLSFDELKMTNPAIQNDFSYYRRTISRNRINNLQLDAESEVNNEMANRMSLFYAEATPMLKTLSNATTKFVSENKTLPIEDTTDCLSTMACVCRVMLETPEYRSRFPNTETLLFCMRVMVGVIILYDHVHPVGAFAKTSKIDV
;
A
#
# COMPACT_ATOMS: atom_id res chain seq x y z
N ALA A 1 -7.43 -4.77 -15.56
CA ALA A 1 -8.58 -3.85 -15.69
C ALA A 1 -8.11 -2.41 -15.83
N LEU A 2 -7.39 -1.87 -14.85
CA LEU A 2 -6.83 -0.51 -14.93
C LEU A 2 -5.57 -0.37 -15.80
N THR A 3 -5.02 -1.48 -16.29
CA THR A 3 -3.77 -1.55 -17.04
C THR A 3 -3.91 -2.45 -18.28
N SER A 4 -5.13 -2.63 -18.82
CA SER A 4 -5.36 -3.57 -19.92
C SER A 4 -5.36 -2.88 -21.27
N PRO A 5 -4.62 -3.38 -22.28
CA PRO A 5 -4.66 -2.81 -23.63
C PRO A 5 -6.09 -2.86 -24.22
N PRO A 6 -6.43 -1.96 -25.15
CA PRO A 6 -5.57 -0.97 -25.82
C PRO A 6 -5.64 0.45 -25.21
N TYR A 7 -6.19 0.60 -24.01
CA TYR A 7 -6.52 1.92 -23.47
C TYR A 7 -5.32 2.56 -22.76
N ALA A 8 -5.20 3.88 -22.92
CA ALA A 8 -4.21 4.66 -22.18
C ALA A 8 -4.63 4.79 -20.69
N PRO A 9 -3.68 5.05 -19.77
CA PRO A 9 -3.96 5.21 -18.35
C PRO A 9 -5.08 6.21 -18.02
N THR A 10 -5.12 7.36 -18.68
CA THR A 10 -6.19 8.36 -18.50
C THR A 10 -7.56 7.79 -18.89
N GLN A 11 -7.62 7.07 -20.00
CA GLN A 11 -8.86 6.41 -20.45
C GLN A 11 -9.30 5.30 -19.48
N HIS A 12 -8.37 4.58 -18.85
CA HIS A 12 -8.71 3.64 -17.80
C HIS A 12 -9.34 4.32 -16.59
N LEU A 13 -8.75 5.42 -16.10
CA LEU A 13 -9.31 6.14 -14.96
C LEU A 13 -10.68 6.76 -15.27
N GLU A 14 -10.91 7.19 -16.52
CA GLU A 14 -12.20 7.74 -16.96
C GLU A 14 -13.28 6.67 -17.17
N ARG A 15 -12.92 5.49 -17.68
CA ARG A 15 -13.86 4.41 -17.99
C ARG A 15 -14.16 3.56 -16.77
N GLU A 16 -13.14 3.19 -16.03
CA GLU A 16 -13.20 2.29 -14.89
C GLU A 16 -13.21 3.06 -13.57
N GLN A 17 -14.02 4.13 -13.49
CA GLN A 17 -14.03 5.08 -12.37
C GLN A 17 -14.23 4.40 -11.01
N ALA A 18 -15.11 3.39 -10.96
CA ALA A 18 -15.36 2.63 -9.74
C ALA A 18 -14.11 1.85 -9.29
N LEU A 19 -13.39 1.22 -10.23
CA LEU A 19 -12.16 0.49 -9.93
C LEU A 19 -11.03 1.45 -9.54
N ALA A 20 -10.92 2.59 -10.20
CA ALA A 20 -9.96 3.64 -9.85
C ALA A 20 -10.21 4.16 -8.43
N LYS A 21 -11.47 4.41 -8.06
CA LYS A 21 -11.87 4.80 -6.69
C LYS A 21 -11.54 3.71 -5.68
N GLN A 22 -11.85 2.44 -5.98
CA GLN A 22 -11.53 1.32 -5.09
C GLN A 22 -10.02 1.19 -4.86
N PHE A 23 -9.21 1.37 -5.92
CA PHE A 23 -7.77 1.32 -5.76
C PHE A 23 -7.24 2.47 -4.89
N ALA A 24 -7.78 3.67 -5.08
CA ALA A 24 -7.50 4.82 -4.21
C ALA A 24 -7.94 4.57 -2.75
N GLU A 25 -9.08 3.93 -2.51
CA GLU A 25 -9.54 3.55 -1.16
C GLU A 25 -8.63 2.52 -0.50
N ILE A 26 -8.11 1.54 -1.26
CA ILE A 26 -7.12 0.57 -0.76
C ILE A 26 -5.85 1.30 -0.30
N LEU A 27 -5.36 2.25 -1.08
CA LEU A 27 -4.18 3.05 -0.75
C LEU A 27 -4.44 3.93 0.48
N HIS A 28 -5.60 4.57 0.54
CA HIS A 28 -6.00 5.37 1.69
C HIS A 28 -6.02 4.55 2.99
N PHE A 29 -6.63 3.36 2.96
CA PHE A 29 -6.62 2.44 4.09
C PHE A 29 -5.20 2.01 4.46
N THR A 30 -4.40 1.63 3.46
CA THR A 30 -3.01 1.18 3.62
C THR A 30 -2.18 2.19 4.42
N LEU A 31 -2.18 3.45 3.98
CA LEU A 31 -1.39 4.50 4.64
C LEU A 31 -2.00 4.89 5.99
N SER A 32 -3.33 4.90 6.13
CA SER A 32 -3.98 5.20 7.41
C SER A 32 -3.67 4.14 8.47
N PHE A 33 -3.62 2.86 8.08
CA PHE A 33 -3.20 1.77 8.96
C PHE A 33 -1.74 1.94 9.39
N ASP A 34 -0.85 2.18 8.43
CA ASP A 34 0.58 2.28 8.69
C ASP A 34 0.93 3.50 9.57
N GLU A 35 0.25 4.65 9.38
CA GLU A 35 0.36 5.83 10.26
C GLU A 35 0.03 5.50 11.72
N LEU A 36 -1.09 4.80 11.96
CA LEU A 36 -1.49 4.37 13.31
C LEU A 36 -0.52 3.34 13.89
N LYS A 37 -0.05 2.41 13.07
CA LYS A 37 0.93 1.39 13.49
C LYS A 37 2.26 2.03 13.90
N MET A 38 2.77 2.98 13.11
CA MET A 38 4.06 3.65 13.38
C MET A 38 4.07 4.41 14.71
N THR A 39 2.90 4.92 15.13
CA THR A 39 2.74 5.65 16.40
C THR A 39 2.39 4.74 17.58
N ASN A 40 2.28 3.42 17.36
CA ASN A 40 1.90 2.46 18.39
C ASN A 40 2.98 1.36 18.60
N PRO A 41 4.00 1.60 19.44
CA PRO A 41 5.03 0.61 19.73
C PRO A 41 4.51 -0.61 20.50
N ALA A 42 3.33 -0.54 21.13
CA ALA A 42 2.78 -1.65 21.91
C ALA A 42 2.49 -2.87 21.03
N ILE A 43 2.11 -2.69 19.76
CA ILE A 43 1.80 -3.78 18.82
C ILE A 43 2.94 -4.82 18.75
N GLN A 44 4.18 -4.36 18.55
CA GLN A 44 5.33 -5.27 18.47
C GLN A 44 5.70 -5.86 19.83
N ASN A 45 5.59 -5.08 20.91
CA ASN A 45 5.91 -5.52 22.27
C ASN A 45 4.96 -6.61 22.75
N ASP A 46 3.66 -6.40 22.57
CA ASP A 46 2.60 -7.31 22.97
C ASP A 46 2.71 -8.63 22.20
N PHE A 47 2.95 -8.56 20.89
CA PHE A 47 3.13 -9.77 20.09
C PHE A 47 4.41 -10.53 20.47
N SER A 48 5.50 -9.82 20.76
CA SER A 48 6.75 -10.42 21.26
C SER A 48 6.56 -11.07 22.64
N TYR A 49 5.74 -10.47 23.51
CA TYR A 49 5.37 -11.05 24.80
C TYR A 49 4.51 -12.31 24.63
N TYR A 50 3.47 -12.25 23.79
CA TYR A 50 2.62 -13.39 23.45
C TYR A 50 3.45 -14.60 23.01
N ARG A 51 4.37 -14.41 22.05
CA ARG A 51 5.22 -15.50 21.54
C ARG A 51 6.07 -16.15 22.64
N ARG A 52 6.65 -15.35 23.54
CA ARG A 52 7.46 -15.86 24.66
C ARG A 52 6.62 -16.65 25.66
N THR A 53 5.43 -16.14 25.99
CA THR A 53 4.51 -16.77 26.94
C THR A 53 3.99 -18.11 26.42
N ILE A 54 3.54 -18.16 25.17
CA ILE A 54 3.07 -19.39 24.52
C ILE A 54 4.19 -20.45 24.46
N SER A 55 5.40 -20.06 24.05
CA SER A 55 6.55 -20.96 24.01
C SER A 55 6.84 -21.59 25.38
N ARG A 56 6.79 -20.78 26.46
CA ARG A 56 6.98 -21.26 27.83
C ARG A 56 5.85 -22.19 28.30
N ASN A 57 4.60 -21.88 27.97
CA ASN A 57 3.45 -22.69 28.37
C ASN A 57 3.46 -24.07 27.72
N ARG A 58 3.89 -24.16 26.45
CA ARG A 58 4.10 -25.44 25.75
C ARG A 58 5.14 -26.32 26.43
N ILE A 59 6.24 -25.74 26.91
CA ILE A 59 7.29 -26.47 27.66
C ILE A 59 6.73 -27.03 28.99
N ASN A 60 5.83 -26.26 29.64
CA ASN A 60 5.25 -26.64 30.92
C ASN A 60 4.01 -27.54 30.81
N ASN A 61 3.64 -28.00 29.61
CA ASN A 61 2.42 -28.80 29.34
C ASN A 61 1.12 -28.17 29.89
N LEU A 62 1.06 -26.85 29.99
CA LEU A 62 -0.16 -26.15 30.33
C LEU A 62 -1.05 -26.15 29.08
N GLN A 63 -1.98 -27.10 28.97
CA GLN A 63 -2.97 -27.13 27.89
C GLN A 63 -3.85 -25.88 27.96
N LEU A 64 -3.55 -24.91 27.10
CA LEU A 64 -4.47 -23.85 26.72
C LEU A 64 -5.26 -24.36 25.51
N ASP A 65 -6.51 -23.92 25.35
CA ASP A 65 -7.36 -24.27 24.20
C ASP A 65 -6.62 -24.06 22.88
N ALA A 66 -6.18 -25.17 22.28
CA ALA A 66 -5.28 -25.18 21.13
C ALA A 66 -5.94 -24.65 19.85
N GLU A 67 -7.27 -24.55 19.82
CA GLU A 67 -8.03 -24.14 18.63
C GLU A 67 -7.85 -22.65 18.27
N SER A 68 -7.50 -21.80 19.23
CA SER A 68 -7.29 -20.35 19.02
C SER A 68 -5.81 -19.95 18.96
N GLU A 69 -4.90 -20.93 19.09
CA GLU A 69 -3.48 -20.63 19.20
C GLU A 69 -2.83 -20.35 17.83
N VAL A 70 -2.09 -19.24 17.74
CA VAL A 70 -1.32 -18.92 16.53
C VAL A 70 -0.16 -19.92 16.41
N ASN A 71 -0.15 -20.71 15.34
CA ASN A 71 0.95 -21.64 15.08
C ASN A 71 2.29 -20.90 14.82
N ASN A 72 3.40 -21.62 14.95
CA ASN A 72 4.73 -21.00 14.88
C ASN A 72 5.04 -20.38 13.50
N GLU A 73 4.55 -20.99 12.42
CA GLU A 73 4.75 -20.47 11.07
C GLU A 73 4.03 -19.13 10.86
N MET A 74 2.75 -19.06 11.23
CA MET A 74 1.97 -17.83 11.20
C MET A 74 2.61 -16.77 12.10
N ALA A 75 3.06 -17.15 13.30
CA ALA A 75 3.72 -16.23 14.21
C ALA A 75 5.01 -15.62 13.64
N ASN A 76 5.78 -16.39 12.86
CA ASN A 76 6.95 -15.90 12.17
C ASN A 76 6.58 -14.90 11.07
N ARG A 77 5.54 -15.20 10.27
CA ARG A 77 5.03 -14.27 9.23
C ARG A 77 4.51 -12.97 9.84
N MET A 78 3.74 -13.05 10.93
CA MET A 78 3.26 -11.89 11.68
C MET A 78 4.40 -11.07 12.27
N SER A 79 5.47 -11.72 12.74
CA SER A 79 6.64 -11.00 13.30
C SER A 79 7.34 -10.17 12.22
N LEU A 80 7.55 -10.75 11.02
CA LEU A 80 8.13 -10.04 9.89
C LEU A 80 7.20 -8.90 9.42
N PHE A 81 5.89 -9.16 9.37
CA PHE A 81 4.91 -8.13 9.04
C PHE A 81 5.01 -6.95 10.01
N TYR A 82 4.88 -7.16 11.32
CA TYR A 82 4.90 -6.04 12.27
C TYR A 82 6.28 -5.37 12.44
N ALA A 83 7.37 -6.04 12.08
CA ALA A 83 8.72 -5.46 12.11
C ALA A 83 8.89 -4.32 11.09
N GLU A 84 8.20 -4.39 9.94
CA GLU A 84 8.23 -3.35 8.90
C GLU A 84 7.64 -2.02 9.40
N ALA A 85 8.23 -0.88 9.04
CA ALA A 85 7.70 0.43 9.44
C ALA A 85 6.28 0.64 8.88
N THR A 86 6.08 0.29 7.60
CA THR A 86 4.83 0.42 6.83
C THR A 86 4.37 -0.95 6.31
N PRO A 87 3.84 -1.82 7.20
CA PRO A 87 3.59 -3.22 6.88
C PRO A 87 2.54 -3.44 5.78
N MET A 88 1.47 -2.63 5.75
CA MET A 88 0.46 -2.73 4.70
C MET A 88 1.02 -2.24 3.37
N LEU A 89 1.74 -1.12 3.36
CA LEU A 89 2.33 -0.58 2.14
C LEU A 89 3.41 -1.52 1.58
N LYS A 90 4.22 -2.15 2.43
CA LYS A 90 5.18 -3.17 2.01
C LYS A 90 4.49 -4.36 1.36
N THR A 91 3.38 -4.80 1.94
CA THR A 91 2.55 -5.89 1.39
C THR A 91 2.00 -5.51 0.02
N LEU A 92 1.48 -4.29 -0.13
CA LEU A 92 0.94 -3.79 -1.39
C LEU A 92 2.03 -3.63 -2.45
N SER A 93 3.21 -3.12 -2.07
CA SER A 93 4.39 -3.01 -2.95
C SER A 93 4.84 -4.37 -3.49
N ASN A 94 4.93 -5.38 -2.61
CA ASN A 94 5.24 -6.75 -3.02
C ASN A 94 4.16 -7.31 -3.95
N ALA A 95 2.88 -7.03 -3.70
CA ALA A 95 1.77 -7.47 -4.54
C ALA A 95 1.81 -6.82 -5.93
N THR A 96 2.11 -5.52 -6.03
CA THR A 96 2.26 -4.83 -7.32
C THR A 96 3.47 -5.34 -8.10
N THR A 97 4.60 -5.57 -7.42
CA THR A 97 5.80 -6.20 -8.02
C THR A 97 5.46 -7.59 -8.57
N LYS A 98 4.73 -8.39 -7.78
CA LYS A 98 4.27 -9.72 -8.18
C LYS A 98 3.37 -9.64 -9.41
N PHE A 99 2.39 -8.72 -9.43
CA PHE A 99 1.49 -8.51 -10.57
C PHE A 99 2.27 -8.27 -11.87
N VAL A 100 3.26 -7.38 -11.86
CA VAL A 100 4.09 -7.11 -13.05
C VAL A 100 4.92 -8.34 -13.44
N SER A 101 5.46 -9.06 -12.46
CA SER A 101 6.27 -10.27 -12.73
C SER A 101 5.48 -11.43 -13.34
N GLU A 102 4.20 -11.57 -12.96
CA GLU A 102 3.31 -12.64 -13.43
C GLU A 102 2.69 -12.31 -14.80
N ASN A 103 2.52 -11.04 -15.13
CA ASN A 103 1.89 -10.58 -16.38
C ASN A 103 2.94 -10.13 -17.42
N LYS A 104 3.87 -11.01 -17.79
CA LYS A 104 5.00 -10.69 -18.69
C LYS A 104 4.61 -10.20 -20.09
N THR A 105 3.40 -10.50 -20.54
CA THR A 105 2.87 -10.02 -21.83
C THR A 105 2.36 -8.59 -21.76
N LEU A 106 2.16 -8.06 -20.55
CA LEU A 106 1.74 -6.68 -20.34
C LEU A 106 2.99 -5.78 -20.25
N PRO A 107 3.06 -4.70 -21.05
CA PRO A 107 4.09 -3.68 -20.88
C PRO A 107 4.09 -3.13 -19.45
N ILE A 108 5.28 -3.04 -18.83
CA ILE A 108 5.43 -2.50 -17.46
C ILE A 108 4.94 -1.05 -17.37
N GLU A 109 5.10 -0.31 -18.47
CA GLU A 109 4.63 1.05 -18.67
C GLU A 109 3.12 1.20 -18.45
N ASP A 110 2.29 0.20 -18.79
CA ASP A 110 0.85 0.28 -18.53
C ASP A 110 0.55 0.37 -17.02
N THR A 111 1.36 -0.30 -16.20
CA THR A 111 1.24 -0.25 -14.74
C THR A 111 1.86 1.02 -14.17
N THR A 112 3.10 1.34 -14.54
CA THR A 112 3.81 2.49 -13.99
C THR A 112 3.17 3.81 -14.45
N ASP A 113 2.65 3.88 -15.67
CA ASP A 113 1.97 5.07 -16.17
C ASP A 113 0.62 5.26 -15.49
N CYS A 114 -0.12 4.18 -15.19
CA CYS A 114 -1.32 4.25 -14.35
C CYS A 114 -1.01 4.86 -12.97
N LEU A 115 0.05 4.39 -12.30
CA LEU A 115 0.46 4.93 -11.00
C LEU A 115 0.86 6.41 -11.08
N SER A 116 1.67 6.77 -12.07
CA SER A 116 2.11 8.17 -12.27
C SER A 116 0.95 9.11 -12.64
N THR A 117 -0.04 8.63 -13.41
CA THR A 117 -1.23 9.40 -13.76
C THR A 117 -2.06 9.70 -12.51
N MET A 118 -2.26 8.70 -11.63
CA MET A 118 -2.93 8.93 -10.34
C MET A 118 -2.16 9.90 -9.46
N ALA A 119 -0.82 9.80 -9.40
CA ALA A 119 0.02 10.73 -8.66
C ALA A 119 -0.17 12.17 -9.16
N CYS A 120 -0.15 12.35 -10.48
CA CYS A 120 -0.35 13.64 -11.13
C CYS A 120 -1.75 14.21 -10.83
N VAL A 121 -2.80 13.39 -10.91
CA VAL A 121 -4.17 13.81 -10.58
C VAL A 121 -4.27 14.29 -9.12
N CYS A 122 -3.74 13.53 -8.17
CA CYS A 122 -3.74 13.93 -6.77
C CYS A 122 -2.95 15.24 -6.55
N ARG A 123 -1.78 15.38 -7.17
CA ARG A 123 -0.97 16.60 -7.08
C ARG A 123 -1.71 17.81 -7.63
N VAL A 124 -2.28 17.71 -8.84
CA VAL A 124 -3.04 18.79 -9.47
C VAL A 124 -4.23 19.21 -8.60
N MET A 125 -4.94 18.26 -7.99
CA MET A 125 -6.03 18.58 -7.06
C MET A 125 -5.57 19.32 -5.80
N LEU A 126 -4.36 19.02 -5.29
CA LEU A 126 -3.81 19.62 -4.07
C LEU A 126 -3.15 20.99 -4.31
N GLU A 127 -2.51 21.17 -5.46
CA GLU A 127 -1.72 22.37 -5.79
C GLU A 127 -2.55 23.46 -6.49
N THR A 128 -3.57 23.10 -7.25
CA THR A 128 -4.38 24.06 -8.01
C THR A 128 -5.41 24.72 -7.06
N PRO A 129 -5.31 26.03 -6.75
CA PRO A 129 -6.21 26.69 -5.79
C PRO A 129 -7.70 26.59 -6.17
N GLU A 130 -8.00 26.61 -7.47
CA GLU A 130 -9.36 26.49 -8.01
C GLU A 130 -9.95 25.10 -7.77
N TYR A 131 -9.14 24.04 -7.75
CA TYR A 131 -9.61 22.69 -7.44
C TYR A 131 -9.65 22.46 -5.93
N ARG A 132 -8.62 22.92 -5.21
CA ARG A 132 -8.57 22.82 -3.75
C ARG A 132 -9.74 23.51 -3.08
N SER A 133 -10.14 24.69 -3.57
CA SER A 133 -11.30 25.43 -3.05
C SER A 133 -12.64 24.73 -3.30
N ARG A 134 -12.74 23.85 -4.30
CA ARG A 134 -13.95 23.03 -4.57
C ARG A 134 -14.09 21.86 -3.59
N PHE A 135 -12.99 21.45 -2.94
CA PHE A 135 -12.97 20.36 -1.95
C PHE A 135 -12.35 20.85 -0.63
N PRO A 136 -13.06 21.70 0.13
CA PRO A 136 -12.49 22.36 1.31
C PRO A 136 -12.35 21.43 2.53
N ASN A 137 -12.83 20.17 2.45
CA ASN A 137 -12.80 19.27 3.59
C ASN A 137 -11.37 18.74 3.83
N THR A 138 -10.96 18.65 5.09
CA THR A 138 -9.64 18.11 5.44
C THR A 138 -9.51 16.64 5.05
N GLU A 139 -10.62 15.90 5.08
CA GLU A 139 -10.65 14.47 4.76
C GLU A 139 -10.29 14.17 3.30
N THR A 140 -10.84 14.90 2.31
CA THR A 140 -10.47 14.69 0.91
C THR A 140 -9.03 15.11 0.65
N LEU A 141 -8.53 16.16 1.33
CA LEU A 141 -7.12 16.54 1.22
C LEU A 141 -6.20 15.43 1.73
N LEU A 142 -6.48 14.88 2.91
CA LEU A 142 -5.73 13.74 3.47
C LEU A 142 -5.85 12.49 2.60
N PHE A 143 -7.03 12.23 2.04
CA PHE A 143 -7.23 11.16 1.07
C PHE A 143 -6.30 11.31 -0.13
N CYS A 144 -6.29 12.48 -0.76
CA CYS A 144 -5.43 12.75 -1.92
C CYS A 144 -3.95 12.65 -1.58
N MET A 145 -3.53 13.16 -0.42
CA MET A 145 -2.14 13.06 0.04
C MET A 145 -1.71 11.60 0.23
N ARG A 146 -2.53 10.79 0.92
CA ARG A 146 -2.23 9.36 1.16
C ARG A 146 -2.20 8.56 -0.13
N VAL A 147 -3.16 8.80 -1.03
CA VAL A 147 -3.19 8.13 -2.34
C VAL A 147 -1.97 8.50 -3.15
N MET A 148 -1.61 9.79 -3.20
CA MET A 148 -0.41 10.28 -3.90
C MET A 148 0.86 9.61 -3.37
N VAL A 149 1.09 9.63 -2.06
CA VAL A 149 2.25 8.98 -1.43
C VAL A 149 2.26 7.47 -1.72
N GLY A 150 1.12 6.82 -1.60
CA GLY A 150 0.96 5.40 -1.89
C GLY A 150 1.37 5.04 -3.31
N VAL A 151 0.82 5.72 -4.32
CA VAL A 151 1.17 5.43 -5.73
C VAL A 151 2.61 5.80 -6.07
N ILE A 152 3.21 6.82 -5.45
CA ILE A 152 4.62 7.17 -5.63
C ILE A 152 5.52 6.03 -5.15
N ILE A 153 5.24 5.49 -3.95
CA ILE A 153 6.03 4.40 -3.38
C ILE A 153 5.85 3.11 -4.18
N LEU A 154 4.63 2.81 -4.66
CA LEU A 154 4.40 1.68 -5.55
C LEU A 154 5.15 1.85 -6.88
N TYR A 155 5.14 3.05 -7.45
CA TYR A 155 5.87 3.35 -8.68
C TYR A 155 7.37 3.14 -8.48
N ASP A 156 7.94 3.63 -7.38
CA ASP A 156 9.37 3.52 -7.09
C ASP A 156 9.85 2.06 -7.03
N HIS A 157 9.03 1.16 -6.47
CA HIS A 157 9.37 -0.26 -6.38
C HIS A 157 9.24 -1.02 -7.70
N VAL A 158 8.35 -0.57 -8.60
CA VAL A 158 8.01 -1.29 -9.82
C VAL A 158 8.75 -0.74 -11.03
N HIS A 159 8.95 0.58 -11.08
CA HIS A 159 9.60 1.24 -12.21
C HIS A 159 11.11 0.94 -12.20
N PRO A 160 11.74 0.54 -13.34
CA PRO A 160 13.12 0.04 -13.35
C PRO A 160 14.18 1.02 -12.81
N VAL A 161 13.93 2.32 -12.92
CA VAL A 161 14.83 3.38 -12.44
C VAL A 161 14.31 4.10 -11.19
N GLY A 162 13.18 3.66 -10.64
CA GLY A 162 12.51 4.30 -9.51
C GLY A 162 11.80 5.61 -9.86
N ALA A 163 11.22 6.24 -8.83
CA ALA A 163 10.45 7.48 -8.91
C ALA A 163 11.33 8.74 -8.97
N PHE A 164 12.61 8.64 -8.56
CA PHE A 164 13.52 9.79 -8.38
C PHE A 164 14.49 10.00 -9.55
N ALA A 165 14.50 9.12 -10.54
CA ALA A 165 15.32 9.32 -11.73
C ALA A 165 14.81 10.51 -12.55
N LYS A 166 15.71 11.22 -13.27
CA LYS A 166 15.33 12.34 -14.15
C LYS A 166 14.34 11.96 -15.26
N THR A 167 14.27 10.67 -15.60
CA THR A 167 13.36 10.12 -16.60
C THR A 167 12.04 9.63 -16.00
N SER A 168 11.85 9.77 -14.68
CA SER A 168 10.60 9.45 -14.00
C SER A 168 9.46 10.35 -14.50
N LYS A 169 8.25 9.79 -14.57
CA LYS A 169 7.03 10.55 -14.87
C LYS A 169 6.40 11.19 -13.62
N ILE A 170 6.98 10.94 -12.45
CA ILE A 170 6.54 11.52 -11.18
C ILE A 170 7.38 12.78 -10.91
N ASP A 171 6.69 13.88 -10.69
CA ASP A 171 7.25 15.14 -10.21
C ASP A 171 7.33 15.06 -8.67
N VAL A 172 8.54 14.79 -8.17
CA VAL A 172 8.84 14.57 -6.73
C VAL A 172 9.31 15.85 -6.06
#